data_AF-A0A0S8EB10-F1
#
_entry.id   AF-A0A0S8EB10-F1
#
_cell.length_a   1.000
_cell.length_b   1.000
_cell.length_c   1.000
_cell.angle_alpha   90.00
_cell.angle_beta   90.00
_cell.angle_gamma   90.00
#
_symmetry.space_group_name_H-M   'P 1'
#
loop_
_entity.id
_entity.type
_entity.pdbx_description
1 polymer ?
#
loop_
_entity_poly.entity_id
_entity_poly.type
_entity_poly.pdbx_seq_one_letter_code
_entity_poly.pdbx_strand_id
1 'polypeptide(L)'
;MMKKRHLRSVLYRGCNAGRRTYQGALREAAAFVACSPDRAERILTDKLWRYLRYCRKYSRYWRERWPREAEAFSPAEVRDVLAILPAIGKEELRESGEDLHIRPVARSRGDGFAATGRQYQTASGGSTGVPTVVWQDVHWAETNRAALDFA
;
A
#
# COMPACT_ATOMS: atom_id res chain seq x y z
N MET A 1 12.59 4.43 -28.69
CA MET A 1 12.69 4.76 -27.24
C MET A 1 12.52 3.56 -26.28
N MET A 2 12.61 2.30 -26.73
CA MET A 2 12.39 1.09 -25.90
C MET A 2 13.63 0.53 -25.17
N LYS A 3 14.86 0.82 -25.62
CA LYS A 3 16.10 0.21 -25.09
C LYS A 3 16.42 0.59 -23.63
N LYS A 4 16.09 1.82 -23.19
CA LYS A 4 16.42 2.30 -21.83
C LYS A 4 15.56 1.67 -20.72
N ARG A 5 14.29 1.36 -20.98
CA ARG A 5 13.39 0.72 -20.00
C ARG A 5 13.80 -0.72 -19.72
N HIS A 6 14.20 -1.46 -20.76
CA HIS A 6 14.61 -2.84 -20.62
C HIS A 6 15.92 -2.98 -19.83
N LEU A 7 16.91 -2.14 -20.13
CA LEU A 7 18.19 -2.12 -19.43
C LEU A 7 18.05 -1.83 -17.93
N ARG A 8 17.20 -0.87 -17.56
CA ARG A 8 16.88 -0.57 -16.15
C ARG A 8 16.23 -1.75 -15.44
N SER A 9 15.29 -2.44 -16.10
CA SER A 9 14.61 -3.61 -15.51
C SER A 9 15.57 -4.79 -15.28
N VAL A 10 16.52 -4.99 -16.18
CA VAL A 10 17.53 -6.06 -16.09
C VAL A 10 18.54 -5.76 -14.99
N LEU A 11 19.05 -4.52 -14.92
CA LEU A 11 19.95 -4.09 -13.85
C LEU A 11 19.28 -4.15 -12.48
N TYR A 12 18.03 -3.71 -12.37
CA TYR A 12 17.27 -3.79 -11.12
C TYR A 12 17.06 -5.23 -10.65
N ARG A 13 16.74 -6.17 -11.56
CA ARG A 13 16.66 -7.60 -11.25
C ARG A 13 18.01 -8.15 -10.82
N GLY A 14 19.08 -7.85 -11.55
CA GLY A 14 20.44 -8.32 -11.25
C GLY A 14 20.95 -7.85 -9.89
N CYS A 15 20.80 -6.55 -9.59
CA CYS A 15 21.23 -5.96 -8.32
C CYS A 15 20.42 -6.47 -7.11
N ASN A 16 19.18 -6.95 -7.32
CA ASN A 16 18.33 -7.45 -6.24
C ASN A 16 18.19 -8.97 -6.20
N ALA A 17 18.75 -9.72 -7.16
CA ALA A 17 18.61 -11.18 -7.26
C ALA A 17 19.12 -11.93 -6.02
N GLY A 18 20.14 -11.41 -5.32
CA GLY A 18 20.65 -11.99 -4.07
C GLY A 18 19.85 -11.64 -2.81
N ARG A 19 18.87 -10.74 -2.90
CA ARG A 19 18.09 -10.31 -1.73
C ARG A 19 16.94 -11.28 -1.47
N ARG A 20 16.93 -11.89 -0.28
CA ARG A 20 15.87 -12.85 0.14
C ARG A 20 14.47 -12.27 0.05
N THR A 21 14.31 -10.99 0.37
CA THR A 21 13.04 -10.27 0.27
C THR A 21 12.57 -10.22 -1.18
N TYR A 22 13.38 -9.68 -2.09
CA TYR A 22 13.08 -9.61 -3.52
C TYR A 22 12.70 -10.96 -4.16
N GLN A 23 13.42 -12.03 -3.78
CA GLN A 23 13.09 -13.39 -4.22
C GLN A 23 11.74 -13.88 -3.64
N GLY A 24 11.41 -13.46 -2.42
CA GLY A 24 10.11 -13.66 -1.79
C GLY A 24 8.96 -13.03 -2.60
N ALA A 25 9.05 -11.76 -2.99
CA ALA A 25 8.02 -11.18 -3.86
C ALA A 25 7.92 -11.84 -5.21
N LEU A 26 9.06 -12.16 -5.86
CA LEU A 26 9.00 -12.78 -7.17
C LEU A 26 8.24 -14.11 -7.09
N ARG A 27 8.42 -14.87 -6.00
CA ARG A 27 7.65 -16.10 -5.75
C ARG A 27 6.19 -15.82 -5.46
N GLU A 28 5.86 -14.82 -4.64
CA GLU A 28 4.48 -14.46 -4.33
C GLU A 28 3.74 -13.94 -5.56
N ALA A 29 4.38 -13.09 -6.36
CA ALA A 29 3.86 -12.59 -7.63
C ALA A 29 3.66 -13.74 -8.62
N ALA A 30 4.63 -14.65 -8.75
CA ALA A 30 4.49 -15.83 -9.58
C ALA A 30 3.34 -16.74 -9.09
N ALA A 31 3.22 -16.96 -7.78
CA ALA A 31 2.15 -17.75 -7.19
C ALA A 31 0.77 -17.10 -7.38
N PHE A 32 0.68 -15.77 -7.31
CA PHE A 32 -0.54 -15.02 -7.57
C PHE A 32 -0.94 -15.09 -9.04
N VAL A 33 0.01 -14.91 -9.97
CA VAL A 33 -0.25 -15.05 -11.41
C VAL A 33 -0.66 -16.46 -11.79
N ALA A 34 -0.11 -17.48 -11.11
CA ALA A 34 -0.43 -18.88 -11.37
C ALA A 34 -1.71 -19.37 -10.66
N CYS A 35 -2.33 -18.56 -9.79
CA CYS A 35 -3.52 -19.00 -9.05
C CYS A 35 -4.80 -18.82 -9.86
N SER A 36 -5.85 -19.57 -9.50
CA SER A 36 -7.16 -19.43 -10.15
C SER A 36 -7.76 -18.04 -9.90
N PRO A 37 -8.62 -17.52 -10.81
CA PRO A 37 -9.30 -16.25 -10.61
C PRO A 37 -9.99 -16.13 -9.25
N ASP A 38 -10.73 -17.16 -8.82
CA ASP A 38 -11.41 -17.17 -7.51
C ASP A 38 -10.44 -17.11 -6.33
N ARG A 39 -9.24 -17.70 -6.47
CA ARG A 39 -8.21 -17.62 -5.45
C ARG A 39 -7.56 -16.24 -5.44
N ALA A 40 -7.30 -15.66 -6.61
CA ALA A 40 -6.77 -14.30 -6.73
C ALA A 40 -7.74 -13.29 -6.09
N GLU A 41 -9.03 -13.41 -6.39
CA GLU A 41 -10.07 -12.53 -5.87
C GLU A 41 -10.16 -12.59 -4.33
N ARG A 42 -10.11 -13.78 -3.75
CA ARG A 42 -10.08 -13.94 -2.28
C ARG A 42 -8.85 -13.30 -1.64
N ILE A 43 -7.68 -13.46 -2.26
CA ILE A 43 -6.44 -12.84 -1.78
C ILE A 43 -6.54 -11.32 -1.84
N LEU A 44 -7.04 -10.76 -2.96
CA LEU A 44 -7.20 -9.33 -3.12
C LEU A 44 -8.23 -8.75 -2.13
N THR A 45 -9.35 -9.44 -1.95
CA THR A 45 -10.40 -9.06 -1.00
C THR A 45 -9.88 -9.01 0.43
N ASP A 46 -9.17 -10.05 0.89
CA ASP A 46 -8.59 -10.07 2.24
C ASP A 46 -7.51 -8.99 2.42
N LYS A 47 -6.65 -8.78 1.41
CA LYS A 47 -5.63 -7.72 1.45
C LYS A 47 -6.25 -6.33 1.50
N LEU A 48 -7.26 -6.06 0.67
CA LEU A 48 -7.97 -4.77 0.66
C LEU A 48 -8.67 -4.52 1.99
N TRP A 49 -9.35 -5.54 2.54
CA TRP A 49 -10.08 -5.43 3.80
C TRP A 49 -9.14 -5.05 4.96
N ARG A 50 -8.00 -5.75 5.08
CA ARG A 50 -6.98 -5.41 6.08
C ARG A 50 -6.44 -4.01 5.88
N TYR A 51 -6.20 -3.61 4.63
CA TYR A 51 -5.67 -2.28 4.32
C TYR A 51 -6.64 -1.16 4.68
N LEU A 52 -7.93 -1.28 4.32
CA LEU A 52 -8.93 -0.28 4.67
C LEU A 52 -9.10 -0.15 6.20
N ARG A 53 -9.11 -1.28 6.93
CA ARG A 53 -9.12 -1.26 8.41
C ARG A 53 -7.88 -0.58 8.98
N TYR A 54 -6.73 -0.81 8.36
CA TYR A 54 -5.46 -0.22 8.76
C TYR A 54 -5.41 1.30 8.51
N CYS A 55 -5.87 1.76 7.34
CA CYS A 55 -6.04 3.18 7.03
C CYS A 55 -6.97 3.85 8.05
N ARG A 56 -8.17 3.28 8.27
CA ARG A 56 -9.12 3.78 9.27
C ARG A 56 -8.48 3.88 10.66
N LYS A 57 -7.69 2.90 11.07
CA LYS A 57 -7.13 2.86 12.42
C LYS A 57 -6.02 3.90 12.63
N TYR A 58 -5.17 4.12 11.64
CA TYR A 58 -3.90 4.79 11.84
C TYR A 58 -3.66 6.06 11.03
N SER A 59 -4.42 6.30 9.95
CA SER A 59 -4.43 7.61 9.29
C SER A 59 -5.36 8.54 10.05
N ARG A 60 -4.88 9.74 10.38
CA ARG A 60 -5.72 10.78 10.97
C ARG A 60 -6.80 11.23 9.99
N TYR A 61 -6.43 11.43 8.74
CA TYR A 61 -7.35 11.81 7.66
C TYR A 61 -8.56 10.89 7.61
N TRP A 62 -8.32 9.58 7.59
CA TRP A 62 -9.38 8.59 7.51
C TRP A 62 -10.18 8.48 8.80
N ARG A 63 -9.57 8.57 9.99
CA ARG A 63 -10.33 8.55 11.26
C ARG A 63 -11.40 9.64 11.34
N GLU A 64 -11.10 10.81 10.82
CA GLU A 64 -11.99 11.98 10.88
C GLU A 64 -13.08 11.95 9.79
N ARG A 65 -12.83 11.22 8.69
CA ARG A 65 -13.68 11.24 7.47
C ARG A 65 -14.33 9.90 7.17
N TRP A 66 -14.10 8.86 7.98
CA TRP A 66 -14.65 7.53 7.73
C TRP A 66 -16.18 7.54 7.88
N PRO A 67 -16.93 6.98 6.91
CA PRO A 67 -18.38 6.84 7.03
C PRO A 67 -18.75 6.00 8.26
N ARG A 68 -19.74 6.46 9.05
CA ARG A 68 -20.17 5.75 10.28
C ARG A 68 -20.79 4.40 9.98
N GLU A 69 -21.49 4.30 8.85
CA GLU A 69 -22.09 3.08 8.33
C GLU A 69 -21.06 2.01 7.97
N ALA A 70 -19.80 2.40 7.72
CA ALA A 70 -18.69 1.49 7.41
C ALA A 70 -17.71 1.34 8.58
N GLU A 71 -18.15 1.62 9.80
CA GLU A 71 -17.27 1.56 10.98
C GLU A 71 -16.72 0.15 11.18
N ALA A 72 -17.60 -0.86 11.14
CA ALA A 72 -17.23 -2.26 11.14
C ALA A 72 -17.69 -2.89 9.82
N PHE A 73 -16.81 -3.63 9.17
CA PHE A 73 -17.10 -4.34 7.93
C PHE A 73 -16.24 -5.60 7.82
N SER A 74 -16.80 -6.58 7.15
CA SER A 74 -16.21 -7.89 6.85
C SER A 74 -15.45 -7.86 5.52
N PRO A 75 -14.66 -8.90 5.20
CA PRO A 75 -14.08 -9.04 3.87
C PRO A 75 -15.12 -9.02 2.73
N ALA A 76 -16.34 -9.52 2.97
CA ALA A 76 -17.38 -9.55 1.94
C ALA A 76 -17.89 -8.15 1.56
N GLU A 77 -17.87 -7.21 2.51
CA GLU A 77 -18.38 -5.83 2.35
C GLU A 77 -17.29 -4.85 1.86
N VAL A 78 -16.06 -5.33 1.67
CA VAL A 78 -14.89 -4.45 1.43
C VAL A 78 -15.05 -3.59 0.17
N ARG A 79 -15.69 -4.12 -0.88
CA ARG A 79 -15.90 -3.41 -2.14
C ARG A 79 -16.98 -2.33 -1.98
N ASP A 80 -18.00 -2.59 -1.19
CA ASP A 80 -19.07 -1.64 -0.89
C ASP A 80 -18.53 -0.47 -0.06
N VAL A 81 -17.70 -0.77 0.94
CA VAL A 81 -16.98 0.25 1.70
C VAL A 81 -16.06 1.07 0.79
N LEU A 82 -15.28 0.43 -0.07
CA LEU A 82 -14.41 1.15 -1.01
C LEU A 82 -15.21 2.09 -1.94
N ALA A 83 -16.41 1.69 -2.35
CA ALA A 83 -17.24 2.47 -3.28
C ALA A 83 -17.79 3.76 -2.66
N ILE A 84 -17.96 3.82 -1.33
CA ILE A 84 -18.46 5.00 -0.63
C ILE A 84 -17.34 5.90 -0.09
N LEU A 85 -16.09 5.43 -0.06
CA LEU A 85 -14.97 6.25 0.37
C LEU A 85 -14.63 7.29 -0.71
N PRO A 86 -14.32 8.55 -0.32
CA PRO A 86 -13.85 9.54 -1.27
C PRO A 86 -12.56 9.08 -1.94
N ALA A 87 -12.47 9.29 -3.26
CA ALA A 87 -11.24 9.07 -3.99
C ALA A 87 -10.17 10.08 -3.54
N ILE A 88 -8.95 9.61 -3.28
CA ILE A 88 -7.81 10.48 -2.97
C ILE A 88 -7.17 10.93 -4.29
N GLY A 89 -7.33 12.21 -4.61
CA GLY A 89 -6.69 12.86 -5.73
C GLY A 89 -5.33 13.44 -5.36
N LYS A 90 -4.60 13.93 -6.36
CA LYS A 90 -3.28 14.55 -6.14
C LYS A 90 -3.31 15.79 -5.26
N GLU A 91 -4.46 16.46 -5.18
CA GLU A 91 -4.61 17.66 -4.35
C GLU A 91 -4.69 17.28 -2.88
N GLU A 92 -5.49 16.27 -2.55
CA GLU A 92 -5.55 15.70 -1.20
C GLU A 92 -4.18 15.19 -0.74
N LEU A 93 -3.42 14.56 -1.64
CA LEU A 93 -2.04 14.11 -1.34
C LEU A 93 -1.10 15.27 -0.97
N ARG A 94 -1.33 16.48 -1.51
CA ARG A 94 -0.52 17.68 -1.23
C ARG A 94 -0.96 18.37 0.04
N GLU A 95 -2.27 18.52 0.21
CA GLU A 95 -2.85 19.30 1.31
C GLU A 95 -2.92 18.50 2.61
N SER A 96 -3.21 17.21 2.53
CA SER A 96 -3.47 16.33 3.67
C SER A 96 -2.39 15.26 3.88
N GLY A 97 -1.23 15.41 3.22
CA GLY A 97 -0.16 14.41 3.22
C GLY A 97 0.23 13.89 4.60
N GLU A 98 0.44 14.79 5.55
CA GLU A 98 0.81 14.43 6.93
C GLU A 98 -0.32 13.72 7.70
N ASP A 99 -1.58 13.99 7.38
CA ASP A 99 -2.74 13.36 8.02
C ASP A 99 -3.09 12.00 7.39
N LEU A 100 -2.81 11.86 6.10
CA LEU A 100 -2.87 10.59 5.35
C LEU A 100 -1.71 9.67 5.74
N HIS A 101 -0.55 10.24 6.08
CA HIS A 101 0.62 9.50 6.53
C HIS A 101 0.34 8.64 7.77
N ILE A 102 0.54 7.33 7.60
CA ILE A 102 0.31 6.36 8.65
C ILE A 102 1.57 6.10 9.49
N ARG A 103 1.58 6.59 10.75
CA ARG A 103 2.69 6.44 11.73
C ARG A 103 2.23 5.87 13.09
N PRO A 104 1.86 4.59 13.17
CA PRO A 104 1.62 3.96 14.47
C PRO A 104 2.90 3.93 15.32
N VAL A 105 2.78 4.35 16.58
CA VAL A 105 3.85 4.19 17.60
C VAL A 105 4.15 2.70 17.84
N ALA A 106 3.12 1.85 17.74
CA ALA A 106 3.22 0.39 17.68
C ALA A 106 2.05 -0.18 16.86
N ARG A 107 2.33 -1.13 15.95
CA ARG A 107 1.29 -1.93 15.26
C ARG A 107 1.03 -3.20 16.06
N SER A 108 -0.23 -3.63 16.15
CA SER A 108 -0.54 -4.93 16.74
C SER A 108 -0.36 -6.04 15.70
N ARG A 109 0.07 -7.23 16.14
CA ARG A 109 0.20 -8.40 15.26
C ARG A 109 -1.11 -8.76 14.54
N GLY A 110 -2.25 -8.39 15.13
CA GLY A 110 -3.59 -8.61 14.59
C GLY A 110 -4.03 -7.62 13.51
N ASP A 111 -3.29 -6.53 13.28
CA ASP A 111 -3.64 -5.55 12.24
C ASP A 111 -3.31 -6.07 10.83
N GLY A 112 -2.56 -7.17 10.71
CA GLY A 112 -2.11 -7.70 9.43
C GLY A 112 -0.87 -7.00 8.87
N PHE A 113 -0.29 -6.05 9.60
CA PHE A 113 0.91 -5.30 9.22
C PHE A 113 1.97 -5.44 10.32
N ALA A 114 3.23 -5.70 9.94
CA ALA A 114 4.32 -5.75 10.91
C ALA A 114 4.60 -4.36 11.51
N ALA A 115 5.23 -4.30 12.69
CA ALA A 115 5.65 -3.04 13.31
C ALA A 115 6.35 -2.11 12.32
N THR A 116 6.01 -0.82 12.40
CA THR A 116 6.62 0.25 11.61
C THR A 116 8.12 0.32 11.90
N GLY A 117 8.94 0.21 10.85
CA GLY A 117 10.35 0.57 10.92
C GLY A 117 10.57 2.07 10.77
N ARG A 118 11.79 2.47 10.46
CA ARG A 118 12.02 3.81 9.89
C ARG A 118 11.22 3.91 8.59
N GLN A 119 10.56 5.02 8.31
CA GLN A 119 9.99 5.32 7.00
C GLN A 119 10.89 6.32 6.27
N TYR A 120 11.06 6.15 4.96
CA TYR A 120 11.72 7.16 4.13
C TYR A 120 10.72 7.81 3.19
N GLN A 121 11.00 9.08 2.92
CA GLN A 121 10.20 9.93 2.07
C GLN A 121 10.65 9.78 0.61
N THR A 122 9.69 9.58 -0.30
CA THR A 122 9.92 9.69 -1.74
C THR A 122 9.05 10.81 -2.27
N ALA A 123 9.61 11.67 -3.12
CA ALA A 123 8.89 12.76 -3.76
C ALA A 123 8.82 12.52 -5.27
N SER A 124 7.65 12.77 -5.87
CA SER A 124 7.49 12.81 -7.32
C SER A 124 7.30 14.25 -7.80
N GLY A 125 7.89 14.58 -8.96
CA GLY A 125 7.70 15.88 -9.59
C GLY A 125 6.25 16.04 -10.03
N GLY A 126 5.53 16.97 -9.39
CA GLY A 126 4.17 17.33 -9.77
C GLY A 126 4.14 18.25 -10.99
N SER A 127 3.08 18.17 -11.79
CA SER A 127 2.84 19.09 -12.92
C SER A 127 2.54 20.53 -12.49
N THR A 128 2.31 20.76 -11.18
CA THR A 128 1.96 22.06 -10.59
C THR A 128 3.11 22.69 -9.79
N GLY A 129 4.33 22.10 -9.81
CA GLY A 129 5.49 22.60 -9.08
C GLY A 129 5.56 22.19 -7.60
N VAL A 130 4.47 21.71 -6.99
CA VAL A 130 4.47 21.14 -5.64
C VAL A 130 4.65 19.61 -5.72
N PRO A 131 5.71 19.05 -5.11
CA PRO A 131 5.97 17.61 -5.16
C PRO A 131 4.94 16.83 -4.34
N THR A 132 4.45 15.73 -4.91
CA THR A 132 3.67 14.76 -4.13
C THR A 132 4.64 13.89 -3.35
N VAL A 133 4.49 13.89 -2.03
CA VAL A 133 5.28 13.10 -1.09
C VAL A 133 4.59 11.75 -0.88
N VAL A 134 5.34 10.68 -0.71
CA VAL A 134 4.86 9.38 -0.23
C VAL A 134 5.87 8.80 0.76
N TRP A 135 5.42 7.97 1.69
CA TRP A 135 6.27 7.35 2.69
C TRP A 135 6.33 5.84 2.50
N GLN A 136 7.54 5.29 2.66
CA GLN A 136 7.78 3.86 2.52
C GLN A 136 8.50 3.32 3.76
N ASP A 137 7.96 2.25 4.34
CA ASP A 137 8.55 1.55 5.49
C ASP A 137 9.81 0.76 5.10
N VAL A 138 10.90 0.94 5.85
CA VAL A 138 12.21 0.28 5.66
C VAL A 138 12.14 -1.21 6.00
N HIS A 139 11.26 -1.62 6.93
CA HIS A 139 11.10 -3.03 7.33
C HIS A 139 10.08 -3.77 6.48
N TRP A 140 10.01 -3.38 5.21
CA TRP A 140 9.36 -4.11 4.15
C TRP A 140 9.71 -5.60 4.17
N ALA A 141 8.73 -6.42 4.57
CA ALA A 141 8.69 -7.83 4.23
C ALA A 141 7.43 -8.01 3.38
N GLU A 142 7.62 -8.46 2.15
CA GLU A 142 6.61 -8.44 1.07
C GLU A 142 5.42 -9.36 1.29
N THR A 143 5.37 -10.11 2.38
CA THR A 143 4.25 -11.00 2.66
C THR A 143 3.06 -10.22 3.22
N ASN A 144 1.96 -10.21 2.46
CA ASN A 144 0.62 -9.76 2.87
C ASN A 144 0.43 -8.26 3.22
N ARG A 145 1.23 -7.33 2.67
CA ARG A 145 1.10 -5.88 2.96
C ARG A 145 0.57 -5.08 1.76
N ALA A 146 -0.06 -3.94 2.02
CA ALA A 146 -0.25 -2.89 1.02
C ALA A 146 1.10 -2.25 0.69
N ALA A 147 1.35 -2.04 -0.60
CA ALA A 147 2.68 -1.74 -1.13
C ALA A 147 3.16 -0.31 -0.84
N LEU A 148 2.24 0.61 -0.55
CA LEU A 148 2.48 2.04 -0.41
C LEU A 148 1.48 2.55 0.64
N ASP A 149 2.00 3.22 1.69
CA ASP A 149 1.17 4.14 2.46
C ASP A 149 1.10 5.42 1.62
N PHE A 150 -0.10 5.75 1.16
CA PHE A 150 -0.31 7.00 0.45
C PHE A 150 -0.24 8.15 1.46
N ALA A 151 0.41 9.23 1.04
CA ALA A 151 0.10 10.57 1.54
C ALA A 151 -1.30 10.97 1.13
#